data_AF-A0A8D6XYH2-F1
#
_entry.id   AF-A0A8D6XYH2-F1
#
_cell.length_a   1.000
_cell.length_b   1.000
_cell.length_c   1.000
_cell.angle_alpha   90.00
_cell.angle_beta   90.00
_cell.angle_gamma   90.00
#
_symmetry.space_group_name_H-M   'P 1'
#
loop_
_entity.id
_entity.type
_entity.pdbx_description
1 polymer ?
#
loop_
_entity_poly.entity_id
_entity_poly.type
_entity_poly.pdbx_seq_one_letter_code
_entity_poly.pdbx_strand_id
1 'polypeptide(L)'
;MRFAIFPCHFSASAALVVATFAGCAKIEPPISEERFSEQVVALLAGKDSAVIEAGGLTDFAWKRLCFERDDRLLLKFDRGTETSVLPLPYEEFFVDEAHVPGSLEDSCVTPSDRILIKKKYPGAHGPVEFQKAAHRS
;
A
#
# COMPACT_ATOMS: atom_id res chain seq x y z
N MET A 1 25.67 -76.52 -11.35
CA MET A 1 25.67 -76.33 -9.88
C MET A 1 25.34 -74.88 -9.57
N ARG A 2 24.89 -74.58 -8.33
CA ARG A 2 24.39 -73.27 -7.88
C ARG A 2 25.41 -72.13 -8.04
N PHE A 3 24.93 -70.92 -8.34
CA PHE A 3 25.27 -69.69 -7.59
C PHE A 3 24.15 -68.64 -7.67
N ALA A 4 24.04 -67.86 -6.59
CA ALA A 4 23.15 -66.72 -6.34
C ALA A 4 23.72 -65.96 -5.11
N ILE A 5 23.27 -64.79 -4.66
CA ILE A 5 22.10 -63.95 -4.95
C ILE A 5 22.59 -62.47 -5.03
N PHE A 6 21.94 -61.50 -5.67
CA PHE A 6 20.85 -60.64 -5.13
C PHE A 6 20.50 -59.57 -6.18
N PRO A 7 19.22 -59.17 -6.36
CA PRO A 7 18.87 -57.99 -7.17
C PRO A 7 18.99 -56.70 -6.34
N CYS A 8 19.68 -55.69 -6.87
CA CYS A 8 19.75 -54.37 -6.23
C CYS A 8 18.41 -53.64 -6.31
N HIS A 9 17.77 -53.40 -5.17
CA HIS A 9 16.58 -52.54 -5.08
C HIS A 9 16.99 -51.06 -5.18
N PHE A 10 16.95 -50.50 -6.39
CA PHE A 10 16.90 -49.05 -6.59
C PHE A 10 15.44 -48.60 -6.73
N SER A 11 14.80 -48.29 -5.60
CA SER A 11 13.51 -47.60 -5.59
C SER A 11 13.74 -46.10 -5.82
N ALA A 12 13.78 -45.70 -7.09
CA ALA A 12 13.82 -44.30 -7.47
C ALA A 12 12.42 -43.69 -7.35
N SER A 13 12.05 -43.25 -6.14
CA SER A 13 10.80 -42.50 -5.94
C SER A 13 10.87 -41.16 -6.71
N ALA A 14 10.03 -41.03 -7.73
CA ALA A 14 9.91 -39.79 -8.49
C ALA A 14 9.28 -38.70 -7.60
N ALA A 15 10.13 -37.81 -7.05
CA ALA A 15 9.68 -36.62 -6.35
C ALA A 15 9.10 -35.61 -7.34
N LEU A 16 7.79 -35.70 -7.57
CA LEU A 16 7.04 -34.79 -8.41
C LEU A 16 6.88 -33.46 -7.65
N VAL A 17 7.88 -32.58 -7.79
CA VAL A 17 7.86 -31.24 -7.19
C VAL A 17 6.81 -30.40 -7.90
N VAL A 18 5.58 -30.45 -7.39
CA VAL A 18 4.53 -29.51 -7.76
C VAL A 18 4.89 -28.16 -7.17
N ALA A 19 5.63 -27.36 -7.94
CA ALA A 19 5.81 -25.96 -7.65
C ALA A 19 4.47 -25.25 -7.84
N THR A 20 3.68 -25.15 -6.77
CA THR A 20 2.54 -24.24 -6.72
C THR A 20 3.07 -22.82 -6.78
N PHE A 21 3.09 -22.25 -7.98
CA PHE A 21 3.21 -20.82 -8.17
C PHE A 21 1.95 -20.18 -7.57
N ALA A 22 1.96 -19.94 -6.26
CA ALA A 22 1.12 -18.94 -5.63
C ALA A 22 1.63 -17.57 -6.12
N GLY A 23 1.37 -17.28 -7.40
CA GLY A 23 1.57 -15.95 -7.95
C GLY A 23 0.76 -15.02 -7.07
N CYS A 24 1.43 -14.07 -6.42
CA CYS A 24 0.76 -13.03 -5.66
C CYS A 24 -0.10 -12.25 -6.65
N ALA A 25 -1.37 -12.62 -6.75
CA ALA A 25 -2.38 -11.83 -7.42
C ALA A 25 -2.47 -10.52 -6.66
N LYS A 26 -1.71 -9.51 -7.12
CA LYS A 26 -1.90 -8.14 -6.70
C LYS A 26 -3.29 -7.77 -7.19
N ILE A 27 -4.25 -7.83 -6.27
CA ILE A 27 -5.63 -7.41 -6.54
C ILE A 27 -5.56 -5.92 -6.85
N GLU A 28 -6.03 -5.57 -8.04
CA GLU A 28 -6.06 -4.20 -8.53
C GLU A 28 -6.82 -3.32 -7.52
N PRO A 29 -6.33 -2.12 -7.19
CA PRO A 29 -7.02 -1.25 -6.26
C PRO A 29 -8.42 -0.91 -6.79
N PRO A 30 -9.44 -0.87 -5.92
CA PRO A 30 -10.82 -0.54 -6.33
C PRO A 30 -11.00 0.95 -6.70
N ILE A 31 -9.91 1.72 -6.79
CA ILE A 31 -9.85 3.12 -7.20
C ILE A 31 -8.63 3.30 -8.12
N SER A 32 -8.75 4.12 -9.16
CA SER A 32 -7.63 4.50 -10.00
C SER A 32 -6.87 5.70 -9.43
N GLU A 33 -5.67 5.97 -9.96
CA GLU A 33 -4.85 7.13 -9.61
C GLU A 33 -5.60 8.45 -9.84
N GLU A 34 -6.28 8.58 -10.98
CA GLU A 34 -7.02 9.79 -11.35
C GLU A 34 -8.20 10.04 -10.41
N ARG A 35 -8.96 8.98 -10.05
CA ARG A 35 -10.07 9.08 -9.10
C ARG A 35 -9.61 9.41 -7.69
N PHE A 36 -8.47 8.86 -7.27
CA PHE A 36 -7.85 9.23 -6.00
C PHE A 36 -7.39 10.71 -6.01
N SER A 37 -6.81 11.18 -7.12
CA SER A 37 -6.39 12.58 -7.30
C SER A 37 -7.59 13.54 -7.26
N GLU A 38 -8.68 13.24 -7.98
CA GLU A 38 -9.95 13.97 -7.91
C GLU A 38 -10.48 14.08 -6.46
N GLN A 39 -10.44 12.98 -5.72
CA GLN A 39 -10.90 12.94 -4.32
C GLN A 39 -10.00 13.80 -3.40
N VAL A 40 -8.67 13.74 -3.55
CA VAL A 40 -7.75 14.59 -2.77
C VAL A 40 -7.96 16.08 -3.08
N VAL A 41 -8.19 16.44 -4.35
CA VAL A 41 -8.53 17.82 -4.75
C VAL A 41 -9.85 18.29 -4.12
N ALA A 42 -10.87 17.42 -4.10
CA ALA A 42 -12.15 17.71 -3.45
C ALA A 42 -12.00 17.91 -1.93
N LEU A 43 -11.22 17.07 -1.26
CA LEU A 43 -10.94 17.14 0.19
C LEU A 43 -10.16 18.41 0.58
N LEU A 44 -9.26 18.89 -0.28
CA LEU A 44 -8.58 20.18 -0.09
C LEU A 44 -9.54 21.37 -0.24
N ALA A 45 -10.64 21.23 -1.00
CA ALA A 45 -11.68 22.25 -1.18
C ALA A 45 -11.11 23.65 -1.53
N GLY A 46 -10.13 23.69 -2.42
CA GLY A 46 -9.42 24.91 -2.86
C GLY A 46 -8.38 25.47 -1.87
N LYS A 47 -8.25 24.89 -0.67
CA LYS A 47 -7.25 25.30 0.35
C LYS A 47 -5.89 24.65 0.07
N ASP A 48 -4.86 25.12 0.77
CA ASP A 48 -3.52 24.52 0.71
C ASP A 48 -3.34 23.35 1.69
N SER A 49 -4.25 23.17 2.64
CA SER A 49 -4.24 22.03 3.57
C SER A 49 -5.61 21.75 4.19
N ALA A 50 -5.87 20.48 4.50
CA ALA A 50 -7.03 20.03 5.26
C ALA A 50 -6.64 18.93 6.26
N VAL A 51 -7.25 18.93 7.45
CA VAL A 51 -7.20 17.78 8.36
C VAL A 51 -8.49 16.99 8.20
N ILE A 52 -8.37 15.74 7.79
CA ILE A 52 -9.47 14.83 7.46
C ILE A 52 -9.38 13.55 8.29
N GLU A 53 -10.47 12.80 8.36
CA GLU A 53 -10.40 11.37 8.72
C GLU A 53 -9.85 10.60 7.51
N ALA A 54 -8.92 9.67 7.73
CA ALA A 54 -8.23 8.97 6.65
C ALA A 54 -9.20 8.16 5.77
N GLY A 55 -10.30 7.66 6.34
CA GLY A 55 -11.38 7.00 5.60
C GLY A 55 -12.00 7.87 4.51
N GLY A 56 -11.91 9.20 4.62
CA GLY A 56 -12.38 10.14 3.60
C GLY A 56 -11.53 10.17 2.32
N LEU A 57 -10.34 9.55 2.30
CA LEU A 57 -9.49 9.45 1.10
C LEU A 57 -10.12 8.62 -0.03
N THR A 58 -11.15 7.82 0.26
CA THR A 58 -11.74 6.84 -0.67
C THR A 58 -13.24 6.71 -0.43
N ASP A 59 -13.99 6.28 -1.44
CA ASP A 59 -15.42 5.96 -1.34
C ASP A 59 -15.71 4.49 -0.96
N PHE A 60 -14.70 3.62 -1.00
CA PHE A 60 -14.80 2.20 -0.62
C PHE A 60 -14.28 1.93 0.80
N ALA A 61 -14.77 0.84 1.40
CA ALA A 61 -14.39 0.43 2.75
C ALA A 61 -13.07 -0.37 2.81
N TRP A 62 -12.23 -0.04 3.79
CA TRP A 62 -11.00 -0.72 4.17
C TRP A 62 -10.81 -0.67 5.71
N LYS A 63 -9.93 -1.53 6.25
CA LYS A 63 -9.64 -1.63 7.69
C LYS A 63 -8.36 -0.92 8.09
N ARG A 64 -7.34 -0.98 7.23
CA ARG A 64 -6.04 -0.35 7.44
C ARG A 64 -5.48 0.14 6.11
N LEU A 65 -4.92 1.34 6.10
CA LEU A 65 -4.14 1.90 4.98
C LEU A 65 -2.71 2.11 5.47
N CYS A 66 -1.73 1.56 4.76
CA CYS A 66 -0.30 1.77 5.03
C CYS A 66 0.34 2.57 3.90
N PHE A 67 1.26 3.46 4.24
CA PHE A 67 2.03 4.28 3.29
C PHE A 67 3.46 3.74 3.26
N GLU A 68 3.86 3.16 2.13
CA GLU A 68 5.23 2.67 1.93
C GLU A 68 5.92 3.55 0.88
N ARG A 69 7.21 3.81 1.07
CA ARG A 69 8.05 4.54 0.11
C ARG A 69 8.96 3.53 -0.59
N ASP A 70 8.92 3.59 -1.92
CA ASP A 70 9.62 2.69 -2.84
C ASP A 70 10.04 3.55 -4.06
N ASP A 71 10.14 3.00 -5.26
CA ASP A 71 10.21 3.78 -6.52
C ASP A 71 9.03 4.78 -6.71
N ARG A 72 7.94 4.59 -5.94
CA ARG A 72 6.71 5.41 -5.90
C ARG A 72 6.15 5.43 -4.47
N LEU A 73 5.24 6.36 -4.18
CA LEU A 73 4.42 6.24 -2.97
C LEU A 73 3.42 5.09 -3.16
N LEU A 74 3.43 4.10 -2.27
CA LEU A 74 2.51 2.97 -2.30
C LEU A 74 1.46 3.09 -1.20
N LEU A 75 0.19 3.18 -1.57
CA LEU A 75 -0.94 3.11 -0.65
C LEU A 75 -1.48 1.68 -0.62
N LYS A 76 -1.31 1.00 0.52
CA LYS A 76 -1.67 -0.42 0.69
C LYS A 76 -2.92 -0.54 1.56
N PHE A 77 -4.03 -0.91 0.93
CA PHE A 77 -5.34 -1.04 1.58
C PHE A 77 -5.59 -2.49 1.99
N ASP A 78 -5.56 -2.76 3.29
CA ASP A 78 -6.06 -4.01 3.89
C ASP A 78 -7.59 -3.89 4.07
N ARG A 79 -8.34 -4.71 3.34
CA ARG A 79 -9.80 -4.79 3.39
C ARG A 79 -10.30 -5.94 4.28
N GLY A 80 -9.40 -6.69 4.90
CA GLY A 80 -9.66 -7.77 5.84
C GLY A 80 -9.76 -9.17 5.22
N THR A 81 -10.19 -9.29 3.97
CA THR A 81 -10.12 -10.54 3.18
C THR A 81 -9.08 -10.48 2.06
N GLU A 82 -8.67 -9.27 1.69
CA GLU A 82 -7.78 -8.98 0.58
C GLU A 82 -6.94 -7.73 0.87
N THR A 83 -5.84 -7.59 0.15
CA THR A 83 -5.01 -6.38 0.14
C THR A 83 -4.84 -5.92 -1.29
N SER A 84 -5.01 -4.62 -1.52
CA SER A 84 -4.76 -3.97 -2.81
C SER A 84 -3.73 -2.85 -2.65
N VAL A 85 -3.06 -2.49 -3.74
CA VAL A 85 -1.97 -1.51 -3.74
C VAL A 85 -2.22 -0.47 -4.82
N LEU A 86 -2.35 0.79 -4.44
CA LEU A 86 -2.39 1.94 -5.34
C LEU A 86 -1.00 2.61 -5.34
N PRO A 87 -0.21 2.47 -6.42
CA PRO A 87 0.98 3.29 -6.61
C PRO A 87 0.59 4.71 -6.99
N LEU A 88 1.33 5.71 -6.50
CA LEU A 88 1.13 7.13 -6.79
C LEU A 88 2.47 7.79 -7.19
N PRO A 89 2.50 8.68 -8.20
CA PRO A 89 3.72 9.37 -8.63
C PRO A 89 4.17 10.42 -7.61
N TYR A 90 5.49 10.50 -7.37
CA TYR A 90 6.07 11.46 -6.42
C TYR A 90 5.96 12.92 -6.87
N GLU A 91 5.72 13.13 -8.15
CA GLU A 91 5.40 14.41 -8.77
C GLU A 91 4.06 14.99 -8.28
N GLU A 92 3.12 14.13 -7.86
CA GLU A 92 1.78 14.51 -7.37
C GLU A 92 1.55 14.17 -5.89
N PHE A 93 2.18 13.13 -5.34
CA PHE A 93 1.88 12.61 -4.01
C PHE A 93 3.11 12.09 -3.26
N PHE A 94 3.28 12.47 -2.00
CA PHE A 94 4.38 11.96 -1.17
C PHE A 94 4.01 11.88 0.31
N VAL A 95 4.83 11.11 1.04
CA VAL A 95 5.04 11.27 2.48
C VAL A 95 6.51 11.63 2.68
N ASP A 96 6.82 12.44 3.68
CA ASP A 96 8.23 12.78 3.99
C ASP A 96 8.98 11.58 4.61
N GLU A 97 10.29 11.67 4.78
CA GLU A 97 11.09 10.58 5.36
C GLU A 97 10.70 10.27 6.82
N ALA A 98 10.87 9.03 7.27
CA ALA A 98 10.40 8.51 8.56
C ALA A 98 10.98 9.24 9.78
N HIS A 99 12.13 9.90 9.59
CA HIS A 99 12.77 10.73 10.61
C HIS A 99 12.11 12.11 10.76
N VAL A 100 11.28 12.53 9.81
CA VAL A 100 10.57 13.82 9.81
C VAL A 100 9.33 13.73 10.71
N PRO A 101 9.15 14.65 11.67
CA PRO A 101 8.00 14.64 12.58
C PRO A 101 6.67 14.66 11.83
N GLY A 102 5.82 13.67 12.12
CA GLY A 102 4.51 13.52 11.49
C GLY A 102 4.51 12.72 10.17
N SER A 103 5.66 12.25 9.69
CA SER A 103 5.72 11.36 8.52
C SER A 103 4.83 10.12 8.70
N LEU A 104 4.27 9.67 7.58
CA LEU A 104 3.52 8.43 7.43
C LEU A 104 4.35 7.30 6.79
N GLU A 105 5.63 7.49 6.45
CA GLU A 105 6.51 6.41 5.97
C GLU A 105 6.48 5.21 6.93
N ASP A 106 6.33 4.01 6.34
CA ASP A 106 6.17 2.71 6.99
C ASP A 106 5.13 2.68 8.12
N SER A 107 4.19 3.61 8.09
CA SER A 107 3.13 3.78 9.07
C SER A 107 1.78 3.41 8.47
N CYS A 108 0.89 2.91 9.33
CA CYS A 108 -0.47 2.58 8.95
C CYS A 108 -1.49 3.39 9.75
N VAL A 109 -2.64 3.68 9.13
CA VAL A 109 -3.79 4.37 9.70
C VAL A 109 -5.06 3.54 9.55
N THR A 110 -6.02 3.77 10.44
CA THR A 110 -7.40 3.28 10.37
C THR A 110 -8.30 4.36 9.75
N PRO A 111 -9.53 4.02 9.29
CA PRO A 111 -10.43 5.02 8.69
C PRO A 111 -10.74 6.22 9.61
N SER A 112 -10.79 6.00 10.93
CA SER A 112 -11.04 7.01 11.96
C SER A 112 -9.82 7.86 12.35
N ASP A 113 -8.61 7.48 11.94
CA ASP A 113 -7.41 8.26 12.26
C ASP A 113 -7.40 9.57 11.48
N ARG A 114 -6.93 10.64 12.14
CA ARG A 114 -6.88 11.96 11.53
C ARG A 114 -5.53 12.17 10.86
N ILE A 115 -5.56 12.55 9.59
CA ILE A 115 -4.39 12.88 8.79
C ILE A 115 -4.48 14.33 8.30
N LEU A 116 -3.32 14.94 8.07
CA LEU A 116 -3.16 16.22 7.40
C LEU A 116 -2.81 15.93 5.94
N ILE A 117 -3.62 16.43 5.01
CA ILE A 117 -3.25 16.57 3.61
C ILE A 117 -2.85 18.01 3.33
N LYS A 118 -1.74 18.23 2.63
CA LYS A 118 -1.16 19.57 2.45
C LYS A 118 -0.40 19.68 1.12
N LYS A 119 -0.58 20.76 0.37
CA LYS A 119 0.26 21.06 -0.79
C LYS A 119 1.68 21.41 -0.35
N LYS A 120 2.68 20.83 -1.01
CA LYS A 120 4.10 21.17 -0.77
C LYS A 120 4.41 22.65 -1.00
N TYR A 121 3.76 23.25 -2.00
CA TYR A 121 3.91 24.66 -2.38
C TYR A 121 2.55 25.38 -2.27
N PRO A 122 2.31 26.14 -1.18
CA PRO A 122 1.06 26.90 -1.00
C PRO A 122 0.77 27.85 -2.16
N GLY A 123 -0.49 27.94 -2.58
CA GLY A 123 -0.92 28.79 -3.70
C GLY A 123 -0.44 28.35 -5.09
N ALA A 124 0.30 27.25 -5.23
CA ALA A 124 0.80 26.72 -6.49
C ALA A 124 0.29 25.29 -6.77
N HIS A 125 0.49 24.83 -8.01
CA HIS A 125 0.43 23.41 -8.32
C HIS A 125 1.72 22.72 -7.86
N GLY A 126 1.61 21.52 -7.32
CA GLY A 126 2.71 20.74 -6.78
C GLY A 126 2.19 19.58 -5.94
N PRO A 127 3.08 18.68 -5.49
CA PRO A 127 2.65 17.43 -4.87
C PRO A 127 1.97 17.66 -3.52
N VAL A 128 1.00 16.79 -3.22
CA VAL A 128 0.30 16.72 -1.95
C VAL A 128 1.05 15.78 -1.01
N GLU A 129 1.33 16.29 0.18
CA GLU A 129 1.92 15.61 1.31
C GLU A 129 0.83 14.99 2.19
N PHE A 130 1.01 13.73 2.61
CA PHE A 130 0.22 13.13 3.69
C PHE A 130 1.06 13.05 4.97
N GLN A 131 0.53 13.58 6.07
CA GLN A 131 1.13 13.53 7.41
C GLN A 131 0.12 13.03 8.45
N LYS A 132 0.61 12.51 9.56
CA LYS A 132 -0.18 12.33 10.80
C LYS A 132 -0.69 13.69 11.25
N ALA A 133 -1.98 13.83 11.53
CA ALA A 133 -2.49 15.10 12.05
C ALA A 133 -1.94 15.33 13.47
N ALA A 134 -1.35 16.50 13.71
CA ALA A 134 -0.92 16.88 15.05
C ALA A 134 -2.10 16.79 16.03
N HIS A 135 -1.93 16.03 17.11
CA HIS A 135 -2.83 16.12 18.25
C HIS A 135 -2.75 17.54 18.80
N ARG A 136 -3.86 18.28 18.68
CA ARG A 136 -4.05 19.51 19.46
C ARG A 136 -4.24 19.09 20.91
N SER A 137 -3.22 19.34 21.72
CA SER A 137 -3.29 19.40 23.18
C SER A 137 -4.24 20.51 23.62
#